data_AF-A0A653A8S2-F1
#
_entry.id   AF-A0A653A8S2-F1
#
_cell.length_a   1.000
_cell.length_b   1.000
_cell.length_c   1.000
_cell.angle_alpha   90.00
_cell.angle_beta   90.00
_cell.angle_gamma   90.00
#
_symmetry.space_group_name_H-M   'P 1'
#
loop_
_entity.id
_entity.type
_entity.pdbx_description
1 polymer ?
#
loop_
_entity_poly.entity_id
_entity_poly.type
_entity_poly.pdbx_seq_one_letter_code
_entity_poly.pdbx_strand_id
1 'polypeptide(L)'
;MTGDYRVIPGDIKAGDLVMSHISTNYDRTGFQQDWNLVFPLDRLRELDAEGIIGAVADYHYSFMGAADPAEMEQAARNLAALLKGDDVDAALLVPV
;
A
#
# COMPACT_ATOMS: atom_id res chain seq x y z
N MET A 1 13.17 7.08 -10.18
CA MET A 1 12.28 8.17 -10.62
C MET A 1 11.50 8.65 -9.41
N THR A 2 11.37 9.95 -9.22
CA THR A 2 10.36 10.52 -8.32
C THR A 2 8.96 10.24 -8.89
N GLY A 3 7.95 10.17 -8.02
CA GLY A 3 6.56 9.94 -8.43
C GLY A 3 6.15 8.49 -8.75
N ASP A 4 7.06 7.53 -8.67
CA ASP A 4 6.75 6.11 -8.95
C ASP A 4 6.25 5.36 -7.70
N TYR A 5 5.58 4.21 -7.89
CA TYR A 5 5.08 3.36 -6.81
C TYR A 5 5.97 2.15 -6.50
N ARG A 6 5.67 1.46 -5.41
CA ARG A 6 6.22 0.14 -5.06
C ARG A 6 5.10 -0.88 -5.13
N VAL A 7 5.40 -2.04 -5.72
CA VAL A 7 4.53 -3.22 -5.67
C VAL A 7 4.90 -4.03 -4.44
N ILE A 8 3.90 -4.41 -3.65
CA ILE A 8 4.04 -5.15 -2.41
C ILE A 8 3.23 -6.44 -2.56
N PRO A 9 3.85 -7.62 -2.55
CA PRO A 9 3.14 -8.89 -2.60
C PRO A 9 2.18 -9.05 -1.42
N GLY A 10 1.00 -9.63 -1.68
CA GLY A 10 -0.05 -9.87 -0.70
C GLY A 10 0.29 -10.97 0.30
N ASP A 11 1.39 -11.70 0.12
CA ASP A 11 1.94 -12.71 1.04
C ASP A 11 3.14 -12.20 1.86
N ILE A 12 3.49 -10.91 1.73
CA ILE A 12 4.59 -10.29 2.46
C ILE A 12 4.40 -10.44 3.98
N LYS A 13 5.52 -10.61 4.69
CA LYS A 13 5.57 -10.58 6.16
C LYS A 13 6.01 -9.22 6.64
N ALA A 14 5.47 -8.77 7.77
CA ALA A 14 5.77 -7.45 8.33
C ALA A 14 7.28 -7.19 8.49
N GLY A 15 8.04 -8.19 8.93
CA GLY A 15 9.49 -8.08 9.12
C GLY A 15 10.31 -7.94 7.83
N ASP A 16 9.72 -8.24 6.68
CA ASP A 16 10.36 -8.15 5.37
C ASP A 16 10.08 -6.79 4.68
N LEU A 17 9.25 -5.93 5.27
CA LEU A 17 8.88 -4.63 4.73
C LEU A 17 9.61 -3.48 5.44
N VAL A 18 10.21 -2.59 4.66
CA VAL A 18 10.91 -1.40 5.18
C VAL A 18 10.21 -0.13 4.74
N MET A 19 9.89 0.73 5.70
CA MET A 19 9.38 2.08 5.43
C MET A 19 10.53 3.04 5.11
N SER A 20 10.66 3.39 3.83
CA SER A 20 11.57 4.46 3.38
C SER A 20 10.85 5.80 3.25
N HIS A 21 11.48 6.87 3.68
CA HIS A 21 10.97 8.23 3.49
C HIS A 21 12.14 9.22 3.34
N ILE A 22 11.99 10.24 2.49
CA ILE A 22 13.06 11.21 2.18
C ILE A 22 13.37 12.14 3.36
N SER A 23 12.37 12.50 4.14
CA SER A 23 12.54 13.29 5.36
C SER A 23 13.11 12.43 6.48
N THR A 24 14.19 12.90 7.09
CA THR A 24 14.75 12.34 8.32
C THR A 24 13.78 12.47 9.49
N ASN A 25 12.91 13.48 9.47
CA ASN A 25 11.98 13.80 10.55
C ASN A 25 10.65 13.05 10.45
N TYR A 26 10.49 12.18 9.45
CA TYR A 26 9.29 11.35 9.34
C TYR A 26 9.30 10.30 10.45
N ASP A 27 8.29 10.32 11.31
CA ASP A 27 8.20 9.34 12.40
C ASP A 27 7.82 7.96 11.84
N ARG A 28 8.64 6.97 12.14
CA ARG A 28 8.47 5.58 11.71
C ARG A 28 8.05 4.68 12.86
N THR A 29 7.96 5.22 14.07
CA THR A 29 7.74 4.45 15.31
C THR A 29 6.43 3.67 15.24
N GLY A 30 5.35 4.30 14.78
CA GLY A 30 4.06 3.63 14.62
C GLY A 30 4.15 2.42 13.69
N PHE A 31 4.71 2.59 12.49
CA PHE A 31 4.92 1.49 11.54
C PHE A 31 5.81 0.38 12.10
N GLN A 32 6.89 0.75 12.81
CA GLN A 32 7.82 -0.22 13.41
C GLN A 32 7.18 -1.03 14.54
N GLN A 33 6.25 -0.44 15.28
CA GLN A 33 5.53 -1.11 16.35
C GLN A 33 4.37 -1.96 15.82
N ASP A 34 3.61 -1.42 14.87
CA ASP A 34 2.51 -2.12 14.19
C ASP A 34 2.32 -1.56 12.77
N TRP A 35 2.68 -2.37 11.78
CA TRP A 35 2.51 -2.00 10.37
C TRP A 35 1.05 -1.80 9.99
N ASN A 36 0.08 -2.39 10.71
CA ASN A 36 -1.34 -2.28 10.39
C ASN A 36 -1.89 -0.86 10.60
N LEU A 37 -1.15 0.02 11.30
CA LEU A 37 -1.48 1.43 11.40
C LEU A 37 -1.34 2.17 10.06
N VAL A 38 -0.51 1.64 9.16
CA VAL A 38 -0.14 2.27 7.89
C VAL A 38 -0.55 1.42 6.70
N PHE A 39 -0.47 0.10 6.85
CA PHE A 39 -0.76 -0.88 5.83
C PHE A 39 -1.51 -2.05 6.49
N PRO A 40 -2.86 -1.94 6.63
CA PRO A 40 -3.70 -2.82 7.45
C PRO A 40 -3.94 -4.20 6.80
N LEU A 41 -2.88 -4.83 6.27
CA LEU A 41 -2.97 -6.07 5.51
C LEU A 41 -3.47 -7.23 6.37
N ASP A 42 -3.05 -7.31 7.64
CA ASP A 42 -3.54 -8.38 8.52
C ASP A 42 -5.02 -8.18 8.84
N ARG A 43 -5.45 -6.93 9.04
CA ARG A 43 -6.88 -6.61 9.27
C ARG A 43 -7.74 -6.96 8.04
N LEU A 44 -7.24 -6.75 6.83
CA LEU A 44 -7.93 -7.16 5.61
C LEU A 44 -8.01 -8.68 5.48
N ARG A 45 -6.91 -9.40 5.79
CA ARG A 45 -6.90 -10.87 5.80
C ARG A 45 -7.83 -11.46 6.86
N GLU A 46 -7.97 -10.82 8.01
CA GLU A 46 -8.96 -11.19 9.04
C GLU A 46 -10.39 -11.07 8.50
N LEU A 47 -10.72 -9.96 7.82
CA LEU A 47 -12.05 -9.78 7.21
C LEU A 47 -12.34 -10.83 6.12
N ASP A 48 -11.34 -11.22 5.34
CA ASP A 48 -11.44 -12.31 4.35
C ASP A 48 -11.64 -13.66 5.04
N ALA A 49 -10.85 -13.98 6.06
CA ALA A 49 -10.98 -15.21 6.83
C ALA A 49 -12.34 -15.31 7.56
N GLU A 50 -12.93 -14.20 7.97
CA GLU A 50 -14.27 -14.12 8.56
C GLU A 50 -15.40 -14.15 7.51
N GLY A 51 -15.06 -14.07 6.22
CA GLY A 51 -16.02 -14.04 5.11
C GLY A 51 -16.81 -12.73 5.00
N ILE A 52 -16.32 -11.64 5.59
CA ILE A 52 -16.94 -10.30 5.52
C ILE A 52 -16.66 -9.68 4.14
N ILE A 53 -15.46 -9.89 3.61
CA ILE A 53 -15.08 -9.59 2.22
C ILE A 53 -14.82 -10.88 1.47
N GLY A 54 -14.85 -10.83 0.13
CA GLY A 54 -14.68 -12.04 -0.70
C GLY A 54 -13.24 -12.51 -0.86
N ALA A 55 -12.29 -11.57 -0.88
CA ALA A 55 -10.85 -11.83 -0.97
C ALA A 55 -10.05 -10.54 -0.69
N VAL A 56 -8.76 -10.70 -0.40
CA VAL A 56 -7.76 -9.63 -0.46
C VAL A 56 -6.93 -9.77 -1.74
N ALA A 57 -6.62 -8.67 -2.42
CA ALA A 57 -5.82 -8.69 -3.64
C ALA A 57 -4.39 -9.24 -3.42
N ASP A 58 -3.83 -9.92 -4.43
CA ASP A 58 -2.48 -10.51 -4.38
C ASP A 58 -1.35 -9.47 -4.42
N TYR A 59 -1.65 -8.23 -4.82
CA TYR A 59 -0.68 -7.15 -4.91
C TYR A 59 -1.24 -5.84 -4.34
N HIS A 60 -0.36 -5.11 -3.66
CA HIS A 60 -0.64 -3.81 -3.07
C HIS A 60 0.40 -2.78 -3.51
N TYR A 61 0.08 -1.51 -3.31
CA TYR A 61 0.87 -0.43 -3.91
C TYR A 61 1.07 0.74 -2.96
N SER A 62 2.26 1.34 -2.99
CA SER A 62 2.61 2.49 -2.15
C SER A 62 3.34 3.55 -2.97
N PHE A 63 2.99 4.82 -2.73
CA PHE A 63 3.71 5.99 -3.24
C PHE A 63 4.44 6.70 -2.09
N MET A 64 5.53 7.39 -2.42
CA MET A 64 6.23 8.24 -1.45
C MET A 64 5.50 9.58 -1.33
N GLY A 65 4.86 9.82 -0.17
CA GLY A 65 3.95 10.96 0.02
C GLY A 65 4.59 12.35 -0.02
N ALA A 66 5.92 12.47 0.10
CA ALA A 66 6.63 13.74 0.00
C ALA A 66 7.14 14.07 -1.42
N ALA A 67 6.69 13.36 -2.46
CA ALA A 67 6.88 13.77 -3.86
C ALA A 67 5.72 14.66 -4.32
N ASP A 68 5.96 15.48 -5.35
CA ASP A 68 4.92 16.28 -6.00
C ASP A 68 3.87 15.35 -6.63
N PRO A 69 2.58 15.44 -6.26
CA PRO A 69 1.53 14.63 -6.84
C PRO A 69 1.40 14.75 -8.36
N ALA A 70 1.78 15.90 -8.95
CA ALA A 70 1.78 16.07 -10.40
C ALA A 70 2.76 15.10 -11.10
N GLU A 71 3.88 14.75 -10.44
CA GLU A 71 4.84 13.77 -10.94
C GLU A 71 4.31 12.32 -10.86
N MET A 72 3.28 12.08 -10.04
CA MET A 72 2.69 10.75 -9.85
C MET A 72 1.63 10.40 -10.90
N GLU A 73 1.12 11.38 -11.67
CA GLU A 73 -0.06 11.18 -12.54
C GLU A 73 0.11 9.97 -13.48
N GLN A 74 1.24 9.89 -14.18
CA GLN A 74 1.48 8.81 -15.13
C GLN A 74 1.58 7.44 -14.43
N ALA A 75 2.22 7.37 -13.27
CA ALA A 75 2.34 6.15 -12.49
C ALA A 75 0.98 5.73 -11.91
N ALA A 76 0.17 6.69 -11.44
CA ALA A 76 -1.19 6.44 -10.98
C ALA A 76 -2.11 5.92 -12.11
N ARG A 77 -1.99 6.44 -13.34
CA ARG A 77 -2.71 5.91 -14.51
C ARG A 77 -2.32 4.47 -14.82
N ASN A 78 -1.04 4.14 -14.74
CA ASN A 78 -0.56 2.78 -14.94
C ASN A 78 -1.09 1.84 -13.85
N LEU A 79 -1.03 2.28 -12.58
CA LEU A 79 -1.57 1.54 -11.45
C LEU A 79 -3.08 1.29 -11.59
N ALA A 80 -3.85 2.28 -12.03
CA ALA A 80 -5.28 2.11 -12.25
C ALA A 80 -5.60 1.01 -13.29
N ALA A 81 -4.74 0.85 -14.31
CA ALA A 81 -4.88 -0.24 -15.28
C ALA A 81 -4.56 -1.61 -14.66
N LEU A 82 -3.57 -1.69 -13.75
CA LEU A 82 -3.25 -2.92 -13.01
C LEU A 82 -4.40 -3.33 -12.09
N LEU A 83 -4.90 -2.40 -11.26
CA LEU A 83 -6.04 -2.66 -10.38
C LEU A 83 -7.27 -3.15 -11.15
N LYS A 84 -7.53 -2.56 -12.32
CA LYS A 84 -8.61 -3.03 -13.21
C LYS A 84 -8.33 -4.41 -13.81
N GLY A 85 -7.07 -4.73 -14.10
CA GLY A 85 -6.65 -6.05 -14.58
C GLY A 85 -6.76 -7.13 -13.52
N ASP A 86 -6.58 -6.76 -12.25
CA ASP A 86 -6.74 -7.63 -11.07
C ASP A 86 -8.22 -7.77 -10.63
N ASP A 87 -9.15 -7.14 -11.36
CA ASP A 87 -10.60 -7.20 -11.12
C ASP A 87 -11.01 -6.81 -9.69
N VAL A 88 -10.34 -5.83 -9.10
CA VAL A 88 -10.68 -5.37 -7.74
C VAL A 88 -12.01 -4.58 -7.73
N ASP A 89 -12.90 -4.94 -6.81
CA ASP A 89 -14.17 -4.23 -6.61
C ASP A 89 -14.01 -2.89 -5.87
N ALA A 90 -12.97 -2.77 -5.05
CA ALA A 90 -12.73 -1.62 -4.18
C ALA A 90 -11.23 -1.37 -3.96
N ALA A 91 -10.89 -0.10 -3.72
CA ALA A 91 -9.55 0.31 -3.31
C ALA A 91 -9.61 1.06 -1.97
N LEU A 92 -8.79 0.64 -1.02
CA LEU A 92 -8.62 1.31 0.26
C LEU A 92 -7.41 2.25 0.18
N LEU A 93 -7.66 3.55 0.23
CA LEU A 93 -6.61 4.57 0.29
C LEU A 93 -6.25 4.85 1.75
N VAL A 94 -5.02 4.56 2.15
CA VAL A 94 -4.52 4.79 3.51
C VAL A 94 -3.59 6.01 3.51
N PRO A 95 -4.00 7.16 4.06
CA PRO A 95 -3.14 8.34 4.16
C PRO A 95 -2.15 8.17 5.33
N VAL A 96 -0.89 8.52 5.11
CA VAL A 96 0.24 8.36 6.05
C VAL A 96 1.16 9.56 6.00
#